data_AF-A0A1F6V8N3-F1
#
_entry.id   AF-A0A1F6V8N3-F1
#
_cell.length_a   1.000
_cell.length_b   1.000
_cell.length_c   1.000
_cell.angle_alpha   90.00
_cell.angle_beta   90.00
_cell.angle_gamma   90.00
#
_symmetry.space_group_name_H-M   'P 1'
#
loop_
_entity.id
_entity.type
_entity.pdbx_description
1 polymer ?
#
loop_
_entity_poly.entity_id
_entity_poly.type
_entity_poly.pdbx_seq_one_letter_code
_entity_poly.pdbx_strand_id
1 'polypeptide(L)'
;MSLSQEAINEFKDIYKKEYDKELSDAEASEAAHNLFNFTKTIWDIAEHQARLKHRIKKEPDGFPVDGHYSCIVCCISINPETGWYDRWYQKCKPCKNAVRDKTIPTFVCEHRDSYYSMWHLKDKFGIKTPTAKKLIKEGKLKARVILTEDGKPHDYIFLKKENPDLIDPDRHTPARKSYDRHRDKMSKIWAREETKKVKAEFRKKISR
;
A
#
# COMPACT_ATOMS: atom_id res chain seq x y z
N MET A 1 -20.93 -7.28 -17.92
CA MET A 1 -21.58 -6.19 -18.68
C MET A 1 -20.65 -5.85 -19.82
N SER A 2 -21.06 -6.12 -21.05
CA SER A 2 -20.40 -5.65 -22.27
C SER A 2 -20.92 -4.26 -22.60
N LEU A 3 -20.08 -3.40 -23.16
CA LEU A 3 -20.53 -2.09 -23.66
C LEU A 3 -21.45 -2.29 -24.88
N SER A 4 -22.46 -1.44 -25.02
CA SER A 4 -23.27 -1.39 -26.23
C SER A 4 -22.47 -0.78 -27.39
N GLN A 5 -22.84 -1.09 -28.63
CA GLN A 5 -22.23 -0.47 -29.80
C GLN A 5 -22.43 1.05 -29.81
N GLU A 6 -23.57 1.53 -29.29
CA GLU A 6 -23.85 2.96 -29.13
C GLU A 6 -22.81 3.64 -28.22
N ALA A 7 -22.46 3.03 -27.08
CA ALA A 7 -21.45 3.57 -26.18
C ALA A 7 -20.04 3.56 -26.80
N ILE A 8 -19.73 2.55 -27.64
CA ILE A 8 -18.46 2.50 -28.38
C ILE A 8 -18.41 3.63 -29.42
N ASN A 9 -19.52 3.88 -30.12
CA ASN A 9 -19.61 4.97 -31.09
C ASN A 9 -19.49 6.35 -30.41
N GLU A 10 -20.16 6.54 -29.28
CA GLU A 10 -20.02 7.76 -28.48
C GLU A 10 -18.57 7.97 -28.03
N PHE A 11 -17.89 6.91 -27.59
CA PHE A 11 -16.46 6.97 -27.27
C PHE A 11 -15.62 7.41 -28.46
N LYS A 12 -15.88 6.90 -29.68
CA LYS A 12 -15.19 7.33 -30.91
C LYS A 12 -15.40 8.81 -31.19
N ASP A 13 -16.64 9.29 -31.07
CA ASP A 13 -16.99 10.69 -31.33
C ASP A 13 -16.29 11.64 -30.34
N ILE A 14 -16.27 11.27 -29.05
CA ILE A 14 -15.54 12.02 -28.01
C ILE A 14 -14.04 12.00 -28.32
N TYR A 15 -13.47 10.84 -28.66
CA TYR A 15 -12.04 10.71 -28.93
C TYR A 15 -11.61 11.54 -30.14
N LYS A 16 -12.40 11.53 -31.22
CA LYS A 16 -12.19 12.36 -32.40
C LYS A 16 -12.28 13.85 -32.05
N LYS A 17 -13.26 14.27 -31.25
CA LYS A 17 -13.42 15.67 -30.84
C LYS A 17 -12.24 16.18 -30.00
N GLU A 18 -11.77 15.38 -29.05
CA GLU A 18 -10.72 15.81 -28.10
C GLU A 18 -9.31 15.73 -28.69
N TYR A 19 -9.04 14.69 -29.50
CA TYR A 19 -7.69 14.38 -29.98
C TYR A 19 -7.52 14.54 -31.49
N ASP A 20 -8.59 14.85 -32.23
CA ASP A 20 -8.58 15.00 -33.69
C ASP A 20 -8.01 13.76 -34.40
N LYS A 21 -8.30 12.58 -33.83
CA LYS A 21 -7.82 11.28 -34.31
C LYS A 21 -8.99 10.32 -34.43
N GLU A 22 -9.09 9.65 -35.57
CA GLU A 22 -10.04 8.57 -35.76
C GLU A 22 -9.47 7.25 -35.23
N LEU A 23 -10.32 6.47 -34.57
CA LEU A 23 -10.03 5.12 -34.15
C LEU A 23 -10.78 4.14 -35.04
N SER A 24 -10.14 3.01 -35.36
CA SER A 24 -10.86 1.86 -35.90
C SER A 24 -11.87 1.32 -34.88
N ASP A 25 -12.85 0.55 -35.34
CA ASP A 25 -13.87 -0.04 -34.43
C ASP A 25 -13.24 -0.98 -33.40
N ALA A 26 -12.18 -1.70 -33.79
CA ALA A 26 -11.44 -2.57 -32.89
C ALA A 26 -10.70 -1.77 -31.80
N GLU A 27 -9.96 -0.73 -32.18
CA GLU A 27 -9.24 0.14 -31.23
C GLU A 27 -10.21 0.86 -30.29
N ALA A 28 -11.33 1.34 -30.82
CA ALA A 28 -12.36 2.02 -30.05
C ALA A 28 -13.02 1.07 -29.04
N SER A 29 -13.37 -0.14 -29.48
CA SER A 29 -13.96 -1.15 -28.60
C SER A 29 -13.02 -1.54 -27.47
N GLU A 30 -11.74 -1.80 -27.78
CA GLU A 30 -10.73 -2.13 -26.77
C GLU A 30 -10.53 -0.98 -25.79
N ALA A 31 -10.31 0.24 -26.28
CA ALA A 31 -10.07 1.41 -25.44
C ALA A 31 -11.28 1.74 -24.55
N ALA A 32 -12.51 1.66 -25.09
CA ALA A 32 -13.73 1.89 -24.34
C ALA A 32 -13.91 0.85 -23.22
N HIS A 33 -13.68 -0.44 -23.51
CA HIS A 33 -13.75 -1.49 -22.49
C HIS A 33 -12.66 -1.33 -21.43
N ASN A 34 -11.44 -0.95 -21.80
CA ASN A 34 -10.37 -0.68 -20.86
C ASN A 34 -10.73 0.47 -19.91
N LEU A 35 -11.23 1.58 -20.44
CA LEU A 35 -11.68 2.72 -19.63
C LEU A 35 -12.84 2.34 -18.70
N PHE A 36 -13.85 1.65 -19.23
CA PHE A 36 -15.00 1.20 -18.45
C PHE A 36 -14.58 0.27 -17.32
N ASN A 37 -13.77 -0.76 -17.61
CA ASN A 37 -13.32 -1.71 -16.61
C ASN A 37 -12.45 -1.05 -15.54
N PHE A 38 -11.57 -0.11 -15.94
CA PHE A 38 -10.77 0.67 -15.00
C PHE A 38 -11.65 1.52 -14.06
N THR A 39 -12.62 2.25 -14.63
CA THR A 39 -13.54 3.11 -13.88
C THR A 39 -14.41 2.29 -12.94
N LYS A 40 -14.95 1.17 -13.42
CA LYS A 40 -15.71 0.22 -12.60
C LYS A 40 -14.87 -0.31 -11.43
N THR A 41 -13.62 -0.71 -11.69
CA THR A 41 -12.72 -1.18 -10.63
C THR A 41 -12.52 -0.10 -9.55
N ILE A 42 -12.29 1.15 -9.95
CA ILE A 42 -12.17 2.27 -9.00
C ILE A 42 -13.46 2.48 -8.21
N TRP A 43 -14.61 2.43 -8.90
CA TRP A 43 -15.92 2.57 -8.29
C TRP A 43 -16.16 1.48 -7.24
N ASP A 44 -15.93 0.21 -7.57
CA ASP A 44 -16.12 -0.92 -6.68
C ASP A 44 -15.24 -0.79 -5.41
N ILE A 45 -13.98 -0.33 -5.57
CA ILE A 45 -13.08 -0.03 -4.45
C ILE A 45 -13.62 1.11 -3.59
N ALA A 46 -14.06 2.21 -4.21
CA ALA A 46 -14.56 3.39 -3.51
C ALA A 46 -15.85 3.08 -2.74
N GLU A 47 -16.78 2.35 -3.37
CA GLU A 47 -18.02 1.89 -2.75
C GLU A 47 -17.73 0.96 -1.57
N HIS A 48 -16.83 -0.01 -1.73
CA HIS A 48 -16.41 -0.89 -0.64
C HIS A 48 -15.82 -0.10 0.53
N GLN A 49 -14.91 0.85 0.29
CA GLN A 49 -14.36 1.71 1.35
C GLN A 49 -15.44 2.57 2.02
N ALA A 50 -16.39 3.10 1.25
CA ALA A 50 -17.50 3.89 1.79
C ALA A 50 -18.40 3.04 2.71
N ARG A 51 -18.70 1.80 2.30
CA ARG A 51 -19.44 0.83 3.13
C ARG A 51 -18.72 0.54 4.44
N LEU A 52 -17.42 0.26 4.40
CA LEU A 52 -16.61 0.04 5.60
C LEU A 52 -16.61 1.26 6.54
N LYS A 53 -16.41 2.46 5.99
CA LYS A 53 -16.46 3.72 6.76
C LYS A 53 -17.83 3.95 7.40
N HIS A 54 -18.91 3.64 6.68
CA HIS A 54 -20.27 3.77 7.21
C HIS A 54 -20.54 2.72 8.30
N ARG A 55 -20.07 1.49 8.12
CA ARG A 55 -20.20 0.41 9.11
C ARG A 55 -19.46 0.74 10.40
N ILE A 56 -18.24 1.27 10.32
CA ILE A 56 -17.47 1.71 11.51
C ILE A 56 -18.21 2.77 12.34
N LYS A 57 -19.05 3.62 11.72
CA LYS A 57 -19.87 4.58 12.49
C LYS A 57 -20.94 3.89 13.34
N LYS A 58 -21.43 2.72 12.92
CA LYS A 58 -22.44 1.92 13.64
C LYS A 58 -21.79 0.92 14.61
N GLU A 59 -20.63 0.38 14.23
CA GLU A 59 -19.84 -0.60 14.97
C GLU A 59 -18.44 -0.03 15.27
N PRO A 60 -18.31 0.91 16.23
CA PRO A 60 -17.06 1.64 16.48
C PRO A 60 -15.92 0.74 16.98
N ASP A 61 -16.24 -0.38 17.64
CA ASP A 61 -15.28 -1.39 18.09
C ASP A 61 -14.76 -2.29 16.95
N GLY A 62 -15.31 -2.10 15.74
CA GLY A 62 -14.99 -2.86 14.55
C GLY A 62 -15.79 -4.14 14.39
N PHE A 63 -15.41 -4.94 13.40
CA PHE A 63 -16.13 -6.14 12.98
C PHE A 63 -15.19 -7.15 12.29
N PRO A 64 -15.59 -8.42 12.15
CA PRO A 64 -14.86 -9.37 11.33
C PRO A 64 -14.69 -8.89 9.89
N VAL A 65 -13.52 -9.16 9.29
CA VAL A 65 -13.30 -8.88 7.86
C VAL A 65 -14.26 -9.71 7.00
N ASP A 66 -14.59 -9.23 5.81
CA ASP A 66 -15.57 -9.85 4.90
C ASP A 66 -14.94 -10.79 3.84
N GLY A 67 -13.66 -11.13 4.00
CA GLY A 67 -12.92 -11.92 3.02
C GLY A 67 -11.48 -12.20 3.44
N HIS A 68 -10.65 -12.56 2.47
CA HIS A 68 -9.23 -12.82 2.67
C HIS A 68 -8.41 -11.55 2.46
N TYR A 69 -7.66 -11.15 3.49
CA TYR A 69 -6.83 -9.96 3.47
C TYR A 69 -5.45 -10.23 4.06
N SER A 70 -4.59 -9.21 4.00
CA SER A 70 -3.34 -9.19 4.77
C SER A 70 -3.47 -8.23 5.94
N CYS A 71 -3.00 -8.64 7.12
CA CYS A 71 -2.91 -7.76 8.28
C CYS A 71 -2.01 -6.55 7.97
N ILE A 72 -2.49 -5.34 8.24
CA ILE A 72 -1.75 -4.11 7.92
C ILE A 72 -0.43 -3.96 8.71
N VAL A 73 -0.32 -4.64 9.86
CA VAL A 73 0.86 -4.58 10.75
C VAL A 73 1.88 -5.67 10.43
N CYS A 74 1.49 -6.95 10.53
CA CYS A 74 2.44 -8.07 10.35
C CYS A 74 2.39 -8.73 8.97
N CYS A 75 1.47 -8.33 8.09
CA CYS A 75 1.27 -8.89 6.75
C CYS A 75 0.90 -10.39 6.68
N ILE A 76 0.51 -11.01 7.80
CA ILE A 76 -0.04 -12.37 7.74
C ILE A 76 -1.40 -12.36 7.02
N SER A 77 -1.70 -13.46 6.32
CA SER A 77 -3.02 -13.70 5.75
C SER A 77 -4.07 -13.81 6.87
N ILE A 78 -5.21 -13.16 6.67
CA ILE A 78 -6.36 -13.14 7.59
C ILE A 78 -7.65 -13.43 6.83
N ASN A 79 -8.62 -13.99 7.53
CA ASN A 79 -9.97 -14.33 7.03
C ASN A 79 -11.02 -13.85 8.05
N PRO A 80 -12.34 -14.03 7.82
CA PRO A 80 -13.37 -13.59 8.77
C PRO A 80 -13.23 -14.17 10.19
N GLU A 81 -12.60 -15.33 10.36
CA GLU A 81 -12.41 -15.97 11.67
C GLU A 81 -11.22 -15.41 12.44
N THR A 82 -10.19 -14.95 11.73
CA THR A 82 -8.87 -14.57 12.29
C THR A 82 -8.56 -13.08 12.15
N GLY A 83 -9.34 -12.37 11.32
CA GLY A 83 -9.18 -10.96 10.98
C GLY A 83 -10.26 -10.08 11.60
N TRP A 84 -9.88 -8.85 11.93
CA TRP A 84 -10.76 -7.82 12.46
C TRP A 84 -10.50 -6.50 11.75
N TYR A 85 -11.56 -5.81 11.36
CA TYR A 85 -11.53 -4.47 10.78
C TYR A 85 -12.04 -3.47 11.81
N ASP A 86 -11.26 -2.44 12.10
CA ASP A 86 -11.67 -1.33 12.97
C ASP A 86 -11.28 0.02 12.33
N ARG A 87 -11.38 1.13 13.08
CA ARG A 87 -10.99 2.46 12.60
C ARG A 87 -9.55 2.53 12.05
N TRP A 88 -8.67 1.66 12.53
CA TRP A 88 -7.27 1.53 12.13
C TRP A 88 -7.05 0.35 11.18
N TYR A 89 -8.05 0.05 10.33
CA TYR A 89 -7.98 -0.94 9.24
C TYR A 89 -7.90 -2.41 9.71
N GLN A 90 -7.73 -3.33 8.76
CA GLN A 90 -7.73 -4.77 8.98
C GLN A 90 -6.47 -5.29 9.67
N LYS A 91 -6.66 -6.08 10.73
CA LYS A 91 -5.60 -6.67 11.56
C LYS A 91 -5.92 -8.13 11.88
N CYS A 92 -4.89 -8.94 12.11
CA CYS A 92 -5.07 -10.22 12.80
C CYS A 92 -5.39 -9.98 14.27
N LYS A 93 -6.02 -10.95 14.95
CA LYS A 93 -6.34 -10.86 16.39
C LYS A 93 -5.14 -10.45 17.27
N PRO A 94 -3.92 -11.04 17.13
CA PRO A 94 -2.75 -10.60 17.90
C PRO A 94 -2.41 -9.12 17.72
N CYS A 95 -2.42 -8.62 16.48
CA CYS A 95 -2.10 -7.22 16.20
C CYS A 95 -3.21 -6.27 16.68
N LYS A 96 -4.48 -6.68 16.59
CA LYS A 96 -5.61 -5.93 17.18
C LYS A 96 -5.40 -5.77 18.70
N ASN A 97 -5.12 -6.87 19.39
CA ASN A 97 -4.89 -6.85 20.83
C ASN A 97 -3.66 -5.99 21.19
N ALA A 98 -2.57 -6.09 20.43
CA ALA A 98 -1.39 -5.25 20.68
C ALA A 98 -1.64 -3.74 20.54
N VAL A 99 -2.55 -3.33 19.66
CA VAL A 99 -2.98 -1.92 19.56
C VAL A 99 -3.86 -1.54 20.76
N ARG A 100 -4.84 -2.38 21.10
CA ARG A 100 -5.74 -2.16 22.24
C ARG A 100 -4.97 -2.06 23.56
N ASP A 101 -4.02 -2.96 23.77
CA ASP A 101 -3.20 -3.07 24.97
C ASP A 101 -2.04 -2.06 24.98
N LYS A 102 -1.96 -1.20 23.94
CA LYS A 102 -0.95 -0.14 23.74
C LYS A 102 0.50 -0.64 23.66
N THR A 103 0.70 -1.94 23.42
CA THR A 103 2.01 -2.53 23.11
C THR A 103 2.61 -1.88 21.86
N ILE A 104 1.75 -1.63 20.86
CA ILE A 104 2.09 -0.82 19.69
C ILE A 104 1.14 0.38 19.59
N PRO A 105 1.64 1.56 19.20
CA PRO A 105 0.80 2.74 19.01
C PRO A 105 -0.01 2.66 17.72
N THR A 106 -1.17 3.32 17.68
CA THR A 106 -2.11 3.28 16.55
C THR A 106 -1.52 3.79 15.23
N PHE A 107 -0.60 4.75 15.27
CA PHE A 107 0.06 5.28 14.06
C PHE A 107 0.83 4.20 13.28
N VAL A 108 1.19 3.08 13.90
CA VAL A 108 1.81 1.92 13.22
C VAL A 108 0.89 1.37 12.15
N CYS A 109 -0.43 1.42 12.36
CA CYS A 109 -1.42 0.95 11.40
C CYS A 109 -1.58 1.90 10.21
N GLU A 110 -1.38 3.21 10.39
CA GLU A 110 -1.55 4.22 9.34
C GLU A 110 -0.26 4.48 8.57
N HIS A 111 0.88 4.39 9.25
CA HIS A 111 2.19 4.74 8.70
C HIS A 111 3.10 3.51 8.72
N ARG A 112 3.02 2.69 7.67
CA ARG A 112 3.86 1.49 7.53
C ARG A 112 5.36 1.79 7.59
N ASP A 113 5.76 2.95 7.11
CA ASP A 113 7.15 3.40 7.14
C ASP A 113 7.63 3.90 8.51
N SER A 114 6.77 3.92 9.53
CA SER A 114 7.15 4.38 10.88
C SER A 114 7.96 3.36 11.67
N TYR A 115 8.01 2.10 11.22
CA TYR A 115 8.66 1.00 11.92
C TYR A 115 9.37 0.02 10.98
N TYR A 116 10.24 -0.79 11.56
CA TYR A 116 10.82 -1.97 10.93
C TYR A 116 10.27 -3.24 11.55
N SER A 117 10.20 -4.30 10.75
CA SER A 117 9.92 -5.65 11.22
C SER A 117 11.21 -6.44 11.24
N MET A 118 11.19 -7.65 11.80
CA MET A 118 12.36 -8.54 11.79
C MET A 118 12.88 -8.80 10.36
N TRP A 119 11.97 -8.91 9.39
CA TRP A 119 12.34 -9.08 7.98
C TRP A 119 13.07 -7.86 7.42
N HIS A 120 12.60 -6.65 7.76
CA HIS A 120 13.29 -5.41 7.37
C HIS A 120 14.70 -5.32 7.97
N LEU A 121 14.93 -5.85 9.18
CA LEU A 121 16.27 -5.86 9.77
C LEU A 121 17.27 -6.66 8.93
N LYS A 122 16.85 -7.82 8.44
CA LYS A 122 17.66 -8.65 7.57
C LYS A 122 17.87 -8.01 6.20
N ASP A 123 16.79 -7.56 5.56
CA ASP A 123 16.82 -7.02 4.20
C ASP A 123 17.63 -5.71 4.13
N LYS A 124 17.30 -4.76 5.01
CA LYS A 124 17.85 -3.41 4.96
C LYS A 124 19.21 -3.32 5.63
N PHE A 125 19.42 -3.96 6.78
CA PHE A 125 20.63 -3.79 7.59
C PHE A 125 21.52 -5.03 7.63
N GLY A 126 21.11 -6.13 7.00
CA GLY A 126 21.86 -7.40 7.05
C GLY A 126 21.84 -8.07 8.43
N ILE A 127 21.04 -7.59 9.37
CA ILE A 127 20.96 -8.11 10.73
C ILE A 127 20.10 -9.38 10.72
N LYS A 128 20.72 -10.54 10.89
CA LYS A 128 20.02 -11.84 10.97
C LYS A 128 19.22 -11.93 12.26
N THR A 129 18.10 -12.67 12.23
CA THR A 129 17.19 -12.86 13.37
C THR A 129 17.89 -13.26 14.68
N PRO A 130 18.87 -14.19 14.72
CA PRO A 130 19.56 -14.52 15.97
C PRO A 130 20.33 -13.33 16.56
N THR A 131 21.00 -12.56 15.69
CA THR A 131 21.72 -11.34 16.08
C THR A 131 20.75 -10.28 16.60
N ALA A 132 19.62 -10.06 15.91
CA ALA A 132 18.59 -9.12 16.36
C ALA A 132 18.05 -9.51 17.74
N LYS A 133 17.75 -10.80 17.98
CA LYS A 133 17.31 -11.29 19.29
C LYS A 133 18.36 -11.09 20.38
N LYS A 134 19.65 -11.29 20.07
CA LYS A 134 20.76 -10.99 20.98
C LYS A 134 20.81 -9.50 21.32
N LEU A 135 20.70 -8.61 20.33
CA LEU A 135 20.69 -7.16 20.53
C LEU A 135 19.49 -6.67 21.36
N ILE A 136 18.33 -7.32 21.21
CA ILE A 136 17.16 -7.05 22.05
C ILE A 136 17.45 -7.45 23.51
N LYS A 137 18.03 -8.63 23.73
CA LYS A 137 18.39 -9.10 25.08
C LYS A 137 19.45 -8.21 25.74
N GLU A 138 20.38 -7.67 24.96
CA GLU A 138 21.40 -6.71 25.41
C GLU A 138 20.87 -5.29 25.59
N GLY A 139 19.60 -5.00 25.25
CA GLY A 139 18.99 -3.67 25.35
C GLY A 139 19.45 -2.67 24.30
N LYS A 140 20.32 -3.07 23.36
CA LYS A 140 20.82 -2.22 22.26
C LYS A 140 19.77 -1.95 21.19
N LEU A 141 18.75 -2.81 21.09
CA LEU A 141 17.68 -2.71 20.13
C LEU A 141 16.34 -2.78 20.85
N LYS A 142 15.55 -1.70 20.77
CA LYS A 142 14.24 -1.64 21.42
C LYS A 142 13.17 -2.23 20.52
N ALA A 143 12.64 -3.39 20.92
CA ALA A 143 11.57 -4.09 20.24
C ALA A 143 10.25 -4.00 21.02
N ARG A 144 9.15 -3.77 20.30
CA ARG A 144 7.79 -4.03 20.79
C ARG A 144 7.39 -5.42 20.31
N VAL A 145 7.19 -6.34 21.24
CA VAL A 145 6.86 -7.74 20.92
C VAL A 145 5.35 -7.92 20.94
N ILE A 146 4.77 -8.30 19.81
CA ILE A 146 3.37 -8.69 19.71
C ILE A 146 3.30 -10.16 20.12
N LEU A 147 2.42 -10.52 21.05
CA LEU A 147 2.25 -11.89 21.53
C LEU A 147 0.99 -12.52 20.92
N THR A 148 1.02 -13.84 20.72
CA THR A 148 -0.18 -14.64 20.47
C THR A 148 -0.95 -14.86 21.77
N GLU A 149 -2.16 -15.43 21.68
CA GLU A 149 -2.97 -15.80 22.85
C GLU A 149 -2.22 -16.77 23.78
N ASP A 150 -1.38 -17.65 23.23
CA ASP A 150 -0.51 -18.57 23.99
C ASP A 150 0.73 -17.91 24.62
N GLY A 151 0.88 -16.59 24.51
CA GLY A 151 2.04 -15.85 25.02
C GLY A 151 3.32 -16.02 24.19
N LYS A 152 3.26 -16.66 23.02
CA LYS A 152 4.42 -16.78 22.11
C LYS A 152 4.60 -15.51 21.29
N PRO A 153 5.83 -15.13 20.91
CA PRO A 153 6.05 -13.99 20.02
C PRO A 153 5.42 -14.20 18.64
N HIS A 154 4.44 -13.36 18.30
CA HIS A 154 3.80 -13.29 16.99
C HIS A 154 4.66 -12.48 16.01
N ASP A 155 5.05 -11.26 16.39
CA ASP A 155 5.88 -10.39 15.56
C ASP A 155 6.68 -9.38 16.41
N TYR A 156 7.71 -8.80 15.82
CA TYR A 156 8.60 -7.82 16.44
C TYR A 156 8.55 -6.51 15.66
N ILE A 157 8.13 -5.45 16.35
CA ILE A 157 8.02 -4.10 15.79
C ILE A 157 9.12 -3.22 16.38
N PHE A 158 9.95 -2.65 15.50
CA PHE A 158 11.03 -1.74 15.85
C PHE A 158 10.65 -0.34 15.39
N LEU A 159 10.11 0.48 16.30
CA LEU A 159 9.75 1.86 15.97
C LEU A 159 11.01 2.65 15.63
N LYS A 160 10.99 3.39 14.52
CA LYS A 160 12.13 4.22 14.10
C LYS A 160 12.48 5.27 15.16
N LYS A 161 11.48 5.90 15.75
CA LYS A 161 11.64 6.89 16.84
C LYS A 161 12.39 6.31 18.05
N GLU A 162 12.20 5.02 18.33
CA GLU A 162 12.84 4.33 19.46
C GLU A 162 14.22 3.77 19.11
N ASN A 163 14.55 3.69 17.82
CA ASN A 163 15.78 3.13 17.31
C ASN A 163 16.34 4.08 16.22
N PRO A 164 16.75 5.31 16.57
CA PRO A 164 17.23 6.30 15.59
C PRO A 164 18.46 5.80 14.83
N ASP A 165 19.25 4.97 15.48
CA ASP A 165 20.35 4.20 14.94
C ASP A 165 20.01 3.32 13.73
N LEU A 166 18.74 2.96 13.53
CA LEU A 166 18.28 2.21 12.35
C LEU A 166 17.73 3.13 11.25
N ILE A 167 17.74 4.45 11.45
CA ILE A 167 17.28 5.41 10.44
C ILE A 167 18.41 5.74 9.47
N ASP A 168 19.67 5.57 9.88
CA ASP A 168 20.84 5.90 9.09
C ASP A 168 20.89 5.09 7.77
N PRO A 169 20.71 5.74 6.61
CA PRO A 169 20.81 5.09 5.31
C PRO A 169 22.20 4.47 5.07
N ASP A 170 23.23 4.96 5.77
CA ASP A 170 24.57 4.41 5.61
C ASP A 170 24.75 3.02 6.20
N ARG A 171 23.86 2.62 7.11
CA ARG A 171 23.80 1.26 7.64
C ARG A 171 23.05 0.30 6.72
N HIS A 172 22.48 0.78 5.61
CA HIS A 172 21.88 -0.11 4.63
C HIS A 172 22.92 -1.01 3.97
N THR A 173 22.53 -2.25 3.67
CA THR A 173 23.39 -3.18 2.94
C THR A 173 23.80 -2.58 1.59
N PRO A 174 24.99 -2.91 1.04
CA PRO A 174 25.41 -2.44 -0.27
C PRO A 174 24.39 -2.75 -1.37
N ALA A 175 23.75 -3.93 -1.30
CA ALA A 175 22.67 -4.33 -2.20
C ALA A 175 21.48 -3.37 -2.10
N ARG A 176 21.04 -3.04 -0.88
CA ARG A 176 19.95 -2.10 -0.64
C ARG A 176 20.30 -0.69 -1.11
N LYS A 177 21.50 -0.19 -0.80
CA LYS A 177 21.99 1.11 -1.29
C LYS A 177 21.98 1.17 -2.83
N SER A 178 22.41 0.09 -3.49
CA SER A 178 22.39 -0.01 -4.96
C SER A 178 20.96 0.05 -5.51
N TYR A 179 20.05 -0.74 -4.94
CA TYR A 179 18.63 -0.75 -5.29
C TYR A 179 17.98 0.63 -5.12
N ASP A 180 18.19 1.27 -3.97
CA ASP A 180 17.58 2.57 -3.68
C ASP A 180 18.11 3.66 -4.64
N ARG A 181 19.41 3.65 -4.98
CA ARG A 181 20.00 4.55 -5.99
C ARG A 181 19.43 4.31 -7.39
N HIS A 182 19.28 3.05 -7.80
CA HIS A 182 18.69 2.72 -9.10
C HIS A 182 17.24 3.19 -9.17
N ARG A 183 16.45 2.90 -8.14
CA ARG A 183 15.04 3.31 -8.06
C ARG A 183 14.89 4.83 -8.12
N ASP A 184 15.70 5.58 -7.36
CA ASP A 184 15.69 7.06 -7.38
C ASP A 184 16.07 7.61 -8.77
N LYS A 185 17.11 7.04 -9.39
CA LYS A 185 17.50 7.38 -10.77
C LYS A 185 16.35 7.14 -11.75
N MET A 186 15.70 5.98 -11.70
CA MET A 186 14.58 5.64 -12.58
C MET A 186 13.37 6.54 -12.34
N SER A 187 13.05 6.84 -11.08
CA SER A 187 11.97 7.78 -10.74
C SER A 187 12.21 9.17 -11.31
N LYS A 188 13.44 9.69 -11.22
CA LYS A 188 13.82 10.99 -11.80
C LYS A 188 13.77 11.00 -13.32
N ILE A 189 14.17 9.90 -13.97
CA ILE A 189 14.07 9.76 -15.43
C ILE A 189 12.60 9.81 -15.85
N TRP A 190 11.76 8.95 -15.24
CA TRP A 190 10.34 8.90 -15.55
C TRP A 190 9.64 10.23 -15.33
N ALA A 191 9.89 10.91 -14.20
CA ALA A 191 9.31 12.23 -13.92
C ALA A 191 9.72 13.28 -14.97
N ARG A 192 10.97 13.26 -15.45
CA ARG A 192 11.43 14.17 -16.50
C ARG A 192 10.76 13.87 -17.84
N GLU A 193 10.63 12.60 -18.20
CA GLU A 193 9.96 12.19 -19.43
C GLU A 193 8.49 12.60 -19.42
N GLU A 194 7.80 12.36 -18.31
CA GLU A 194 6.39 12.72 -18.16
C GLU A 194 6.21 14.24 -18.18
N THR A 195 7.09 14.98 -17.50
CA THR A 195 7.09 16.46 -17.56
C THR A 195 7.30 16.97 -18.99
N LYS A 196 8.17 16.32 -19.78
CA LYS A 196 8.37 16.69 -21.19
C LYS A 196 7.12 16.44 -22.03
N LYS A 197 6.45 15.29 -21.85
CA LYS A 197 5.20 14.95 -22.54
C LYS A 197 4.11 15.98 -22.22
N VAL A 198 3.86 16.24 -20.93
CA VAL A 198 2.87 17.22 -20.48
C VAL A 198 3.17 18.61 -21.04
N LYS A 199 4.44 19.05 -21.02
CA LYS A 199 4.83 20.35 -21.62
C LYS A 199 4.62 20.39 -23.13
N ALA A 200 4.90 19.30 -23.85
CA ALA A 200 4.69 19.22 -25.29
C ALA A 200 3.21 19.27 -25.65
N GLU A 201 2.36 18.54 -24.92
CA GLU A 201 0.90 18.58 -25.08
C GLU A 201 0.33 19.97 -24.75
N PHE A 202 0.80 20.59 -23.67
CA PHE A 202 0.38 21.94 -23.32
C PHE A 202 0.77 22.98 -24.39
N ARG A 203 1.98 22.88 -24.95
CA ARG A 203 2.41 23.74 -26.07
C ARG A 203 1.54 23.53 -27.31
N LYS A 204 1.19 22.29 -27.65
CA LYS A 204 0.28 21.98 -28.78
C LYS A 204 -1.12 22.57 -28.57
N LYS A 205 -1.62 22.61 -27.33
CA LYS A 205 -2.91 23.20 -26.98
C LYS A 205 -2.91 24.73 -27.03
N ILE A 206 -1.79 25.40 -26.73
CA ILE A 206 -1.68 26.86 -26.84
C ILE A 206 -1.50 27.32 -28.30
N SER A 207 -0.92 26.47 -29.15
CA SER A 207 -0.74 26.75 -30.58
C SER A 207 -1.96 26.44 -31.46
N ARG A 208 -3.07 25.97 -30.87
CA ARG A 208 -4.38 25.80 -31.52
C ARG A 208 -5.30 26.92 -31.06
#